data_AF-A0A2G6HKZ9-F1
#
_entry.id   AF-A0A2G6HKZ9-F1
#
_cell.length_a   1.000
_cell.length_b   1.000
_cell.length_c   1.000
_cell.angle_alpha   90.00
_cell.angle_beta   90.00
_cell.angle_gamma   90.00
#
_symmetry.space_group_name_H-M   'P 1'
#
loop_
_entity.id
_entity.type
_entity.pdbx_description
1 polymer ?
#
loop_
_entity_poly.entity_id
_entity_poly.type
_entity_poly.pdbx_seq_one_letter_code
_entity_poly.pdbx_strand_id
1 'polypeptide(L)'
;MGKAVVQLNGTAYDAGTGQRIADISPARGAQRTAPAQKPKRTAAAKTASAASATRQRKPAAHTKHRATQSSKTLMRHAVKKPASSTKKQLHVQHELTHTTQHAPVVKQTAAHVDAARLHRAQQVEKDHQVRRFHSPAPIPVTFTDLAVQTSPNDPTEPADPAPDIPPPAPIPDEKQKQQPHDMFEQAIANATHYVDIAAHKAHFRKKARRHVAAMSAGIVSLLLIGGFLAYANIPSVQVRVAGVVAGVSTRLPDFRAAGFTYDSVSGENERIVYNFHSELAPYQLIEQQTNWNGKQMIHHVSSVAANGRPNYTQLTAGNIMVYKFSDTHATWVKDGIWYQAHGDQPLSDDQIRALVENS
;
A
#
# COMPACT_ATOMS: atom_id res chain seq x y z
N MET A 1 16.42 -58.28 -36.86
CA MET A 1 17.01 -57.93 -35.56
C MET A 1 16.86 -56.43 -35.37
N GLY A 2 16.17 -55.98 -34.30
CA GLY A 2 15.99 -54.56 -34.03
C GLY A 2 17.22 -53.97 -33.35
N LYS A 3 17.67 -52.78 -33.77
CA LYS A 3 18.74 -52.05 -33.09
C LYS A 3 18.19 -51.44 -31.81
N ALA A 4 18.81 -51.74 -30.67
CA ALA A 4 18.49 -51.08 -29.41
C ALA A 4 19.09 -49.66 -29.42
N VAL A 5 18.28 -48.66 -29.04
CA VAL A 5 18.67 -47.25 -29.06
C VAL A 5 18.48 -46.67 -27.67
N VAL A 6 19.50 -46.01 -27.15
CA VAL A 6 19.48 -45.31 -25.85
C VAL A 6 19.50 -43.81 -26.10
N GLN A 7 18.64 -43.07 -25.39
CA GLN A 7 18.60 -41.60 -25.47
C GLN A 7 19.19 -40.99 -24.20
N LEU A 8 20.20 -40.13 -24.38
CA LEU A 8 20.84 -39.38 -23.30
C LEU A 8 20.91 -37.91 -23.72
N ASN A 9 20.47 -37.01 -22.85
CA ASN A 9 20.49 -35.55 -23.08
C ASN A 9 19.89 -35.12 -24.44
N GLY A 10 18.74 -35.71 -24.82
CA GLY A 10 18.05 -35.43 -26.08
C GLY A 10 18.74 -35.96 -27.34
N THR A 11 19.80 -36.75 -27.20
CA THR A 11 20.57 -37.33 -28.31
C THR A 11 20.46 -38.85 -28.30
N ALA A 12 20.24 -39.46 -29.48
CA ALA A 12 20.09 -40.91 -29.63
C ALA A 12 21.44 -41.58 -29.97
N TYR A 13 21.70 -42.72 -29.33
CA TYR A 13 22.91 -43.54 -29.48
C TYR A 13 22.54 -45.01 -29.72
N ASP A 14 23.31 -45.69 -30.56
CA ASP A 14 23.18 -47.14 -30.77
C ASP A 14 23.75 -47.89 -29.55
N ALA A 15 22.93 -48.74 -28.93
CA ALA A 15 23.29 -49.38 -27.66
C ALA A 15 24.39 -50.44 -27.77
N GLY A 16 24.67 -50.97 -28.97
CA GLY A 16 25.71 -51.98 -29.20
C GLY A 16 27.06 -51.37 -29.59
N THR A 17 27.07 -50.16 -30.14
CA THR A 17 28.29 -49.52 -30.68
C THR A 17 28.64 -48.17 -30.02
N GLY A 18 27.76 -47.61 -29.20
CA GLY A 18 27.96 -46.32 -28.53
C GLY A 18 27.99 -45.11 -29.46
N GLN A 19 27.84 -45.30 -30.78
CA GLN A 19 27.90 -44.21 -31.74
C GLN A 19 26.58 -43.42 -31.79
N ARG A 20 26.72 -42.10 -31.96
CA ARG A 20 25.61 -41.17 -32.09
C ARG A 20 24.89 -41.40 -33.41
N ILE A 21 23.59 -41.69 -33.34
CA ILE A 21 22.75 -41.83 -34.53
C ILE A 21 22.32 -40.43 -34.97
N ALA A 22 23.02 -39.88 -35.98
CA ALA A 22 22.49 -38.77 -36.75
C ALA A 22 21.38 -39.26 -37.69
N ASP A 23 20.38 -38.41 -37.91
CA ASP A 23 19.27 -38.60 -38.86
C ASP A 23 18.28 -39.74 -38.57
N ILE A 24 17.38 -39.48 -37.62
CA ILE A 24 16.01 -40.02 -37.68
C ILE A 24 15.07 -38.85 -37.99
N SER A 25 14.75 -38.67 -39.27
CA SER A 25 13.79 -37.67 -39.74
C SER A 25 12.36 -38.22 -39.66
N PRO A 26 11.47 -37.68 -38.81
CA PRO A 26 10.11 -38.21 -38.67
C PRO A 26 9.20 -37.76 -39.82
N ALA A 27 8.67 -38.73 -40.57
CA ALA A 27 7.79 -38.47 -41.70
C ALA A 27 6.32 -38.22 -41.28
N ARG A 28 5.93 -36.94 -41.31
CA ARG A 28 4.67 -36.38 -41.86
C ARG A 28 3.30 -36.94 -41.40
N GLY A 29 2.60 -36.13 -40.59
CA GLY A 29 1.12 -36.09 -40.43
C GLY A 29 0.70 -35.69 -38.99
N ALA A 30 -0.18 -34.72 -38.71
CA ALA A 30 -0.94 -33.77 -39.55
C ALA A 30 -1.29 -32.46 -38.75
N GLN A 31 -1.73 -31.39 -39.46
CA GLN A 31 -2.21 -30.06 -38.98
C GLN A 31 -1.43 -29.31 -37.86
N ARG A 32 -0.79 -28.14 -38.13
CA ARG A 32 -1.37 -26.77 -38.20
C ARG A 32 -2.24 -26.42 -36.97
N THR A 33 -1.92 -25.41 -36.16
CA THR A 33 -1.72 -23.99 -36.54
C THR A 33 -0.57 -23.28 -35.81
N ALA A 34 -0.08 -22.17 -36.40
CA ALA A 34 0.96 -21.30 -35.83
C ALA A 34 0.38 -19.93 -35.42
N PRO A 35 1.16 -19.10 -34.72
CA PRO A 35 1.36 -17.75 -35.25
C PRO A 35 2.84 -17.39 -35.47
N ALA A 36 3.04 -16.59 -36.52
CA ALA A 36 4.33 -16.24 -37.11
C ALA A 36 5.29 -15.45 -36.18
N GLN A 37 6.59 -15.75 -36.31
CA GLN A 37 7.68 -14.80 -36.06
C GLN A 37 8.20 -14.24 -37.39
N LYS A 38 8.59 -12.96 -37.41
CA LYS A 38 9.55 -12.30 -38.32
C LYS A 38 9.68 -10.82 -37.92
N PRO A 39 10.78 -10.12 -38.27
CA PRO A 39 12.17 -10.50 -38.04
C PRO A 39 12.99 -9.39 -37.34
N LYS A 40 14.21 -9.73 -36.89
CA LYS A 40 15.17 -8.78 -36.32
C LYS A 40 15.99 -8.11 -37.44
N ARG A 41 16.06 -6.77 -37.52
CA ARG A 41 17.13 -6.07 -38.28
C ARG A 41 17.41 -4.63 -37.81
N THR A 42 18.71 -4.36 -37.64
CA THR A 42 19.46 -3.10 -37.83
C THR A 42 19.03 -1.82 -37.10
N ALA A 43 19.99 -1.26 -36.35
CA ALA A 43 19.94 0.09 -35.79
C ALA A 43 20.24 1.18 -36.84
N ALA A 44 19.62 2.35 -36.71
CA ALA A 44 20.09 3.62 -37.26
C ALA A 44 19.44 4.83 -36.57
N ALA A 45 20.22 5.92 -36.49
CA ALA A 45 19.83 7.33 -36.39
C ALA A 45 18.90 7.83 -35.24
N LYS A 46 19.40 8.83 -34.52
CA LYS A 46 18.62 9.76 -33.68
C LYS A 46 17.93 10.80 -34.57
N THR A 47 16.64 11.03 -34.37
CA THR A 47 15.99 12.33 -34.58
C THR A 47 14.93 12.54 -33.52
N ALA A 48 14.90 13.72 -32.90
CA ALA A 48 13.90 14.07 -31.92
C ALA A 48 12.65 14.63 -32.60
N SER A 49 11.47 14.17 -32.20
CA SER A 49 10.23 14.92 -32.39
C SER A 49 9.41 14.88 -31.09
N ALA A 50 9.02 16.06 -30.63
CA ALA A 50 8.21 16.19 -29.42
C ALA A 50 6.78 15.75 -29.72
N ALA A 51 6.25 14.81 -28.93
CA ALA A 51 4.84 14.44 -28.94
C ALA A 51 4.28 14.57 -27.52
N SER A 52 3.28 15.44 -27.37
CA SER A 52 2.74 15.89 -26.08
C SER A 52 2.04 14.76 -25.31
N ALA A 53 2.70 14.20 -24.30
CA ALA A 53 2.09 13.22 -23.41
C ALA A 53 1.10 13.89 -22.45
N THR A 54 -0.20 13.79 -22.74
CA THR A 54 -1.29 14.22 -21.85
C THR A 54 -1.25 13.42 -20.54
N ARG A 55 -0.54 13.96 -19.55
CA ARG A 55 -0.31 13.34 -18.24
C ARG A 55 -1.61 13.25 -17.46
N GLN A 56 -2.24 12.06 -17.44
CA GLN A 56 -3.41 11.80 -16.58
C GLN A 56 -3.08 12.13 -15.13
N ARG A 57 -3.75 13.15 -14.58
CA ARG A 57 -3.61 13.55 -13.18
C ARG A 57 -4.31 12.51 -12.31
N LYS A 58 -3.55 11.83 -11.43
CA LYS A 58 -4.14 11.07 -10.32
C LYS A 58 -4.95 12.04 -9.46
N PRO A 59 -6.21 11.77 -9.11
CA PRO A 59 -6.98 12.63 -8.22
C PRO A 59 -6.31 12.67 -6.84
N ALA A 60 -6.35 13.84 -6.19
CA ALA A 60 -5.79 14.02 -4.86
C ALA A 60 -6.54 13.14 -3.83
N ALA A 61 -5.80 12.56 -2.89
CA ALA A 61 -6.40 11.80 -1.81
C ALA A 61 -7.13 12.76 -0.84
N HIS A 62 -8.45 12.85 -0.98
CA HIS A 62 -9.27 13.55 0.00
C HIS A 62 -9.19 12.81 1.34
N THR A 63 -8.67 13.49 2.36
CA THR A 63 -8.70 13.03 3.75
C THR A 63 -10.14 12.73 4.15
N LYS A 64 -10.41 11.48 4.56
CA LYS A 64 -11.75 11.02 4.92
C LYS A 64 -12.35 11.94 5.99
N HIS A 65 -13.44 12.63 5.67
CA HIS A 65 -14.21 13.34 6.68
C HIS A 65 -14.71 12.32 7.71
N ARG A 66 -14.37 12.55 8.98
CA ARG A 66 -14.75 11.69 10.11
C ARG A 66 -16.27 11.61 10.18
N ALA A 67 -16.83 10.41 10.08
CA ALA A 67 -18.25 10.20 10.26
C ALA A 67 -18.68 10.70 11.64
N THR A 68 -19.71 11.54 11.68
CA THR A 68 -20.33 12.01 12.92
C THR A 68 -21.05 10.85 13.59
N GLN A 69 -20.51 10.32 14.68
CA GLN A 69 -21.24 9.37 15.53
C GLN A 69 -22.45 10.08 16.14
N SER A 70 -23.62 9.45 16.09
CA SER A 70 -24.76 9.88 16.89
C SER A 70 -24.44 9.73 18.38
N SER A 71 -24.88 10.69 19.18
CA SER A 71 -24.71 10.64 20.63
C SER A 71 -25.53 9.49 21.20
N LYS A 72 -24.85 8.43 21.67
CA LYS A 72 -25.48 7.33 22.42
C LYS A 72 -25.91 7.86 23.78
N THR A 73 -27.11 8.44 23.85
CA THR A 73 -27.67 8.95 25.10
C THR A 73 -27.87 7.81 26.09
N LEU A 74 -27.11 7.84 27.17
CA LEU A 74 -27.23 6.90 28.28
C LEU A 74 -28.65 6.97 28.86
N MET A 75 -29.22 5.82 29.24
CA MET A 75 -30.61 5.66 29.72
C MET A 75 -30.88 6.57 30.93
N ARG A 76 -31.39 7.79 30.69
CA ARG A 76 -31.50 8.85 31.72
C ARG A 76 -32.44 8.50 32.87
N HIS A 77 -33.33 7.55 32.64
CA HIS A 77 -34.28 6.99 33.62
C HIS A 77 -33.66 5.93 34.55
N ALA A 78 -32.51 5.35 34.20
CA ALA A 78 -31.90 4.24 34.94
C ALA A 78 -30.63 4.64 35.72
N VAL A 79 -30.11 5.86 35.55
CA VAL A 79 -28.83 6.29 36.16
C VAL A 79 -28.95 7.67 36.81
N LYS A 80 -28.70 7.73 38.12
CA LYS A 80 -28.63 8.99 38.88
C LYS A 80 -27.44 9.84 38.39
N LYS A 81 -27.67 11.14 38.24
CA LYS A 81 -26.65 12.14 37.87
C LYS A 81 -25.56 12.21 38.96
N PRO A 82 -24.26 12.11 38.64
CA PRO A 82 -23.21 12.35 39.62
C PRO A 82 -23.22 13.80 40.08
N ALA A 83 -23.01 14.03 41.38
CA ALA A 83 -22.94 15.37 41.96
C ALA A 83 -21.73 16.14 41.39
N SER A 84 -21.94 17.39 40.97
CA SER A 84 -20.92 18.18 40.28
C SER A 84 -19.92 18.84 41.25
N SER A 85 -18.84 18.13 41.59
CA SER A 85 -17.69 18.68 42.31
C SER A 85 -16.73 19.45 41.38
N THR A 86 -17.18 20.57 40.81
CA THR A 86 -16.27 21.61 40.29
C THR A 86 -17.03 22.93 40.09
N LYS A 87 -16.93 23.83 41.07
CA LYS A 87 -17.34 25.22 40.90
C LYS A 87 -16.38 25.90 39.92
N LYS A 88 -16.79 26.09 38.66
CA LYS A 88 -16.11 27.06 37.78
C LYS A 88 -16.53 28.45 38.25
N GLN A 89 -15.65 29.14 38.98
CA GLN A 89 -15.82 30.57 39.22
C GLN A 89 -15.73 31.28 37.88
N LEU A 90 -16.88 31.80 37.40
CA LEU A 90 -16.91 32.78 36.35
C LEU A 90 -16.46 34.10 36.96
N HIS A 91 -15.18 34.44 36.82
CA HIS A 91 -14.65 35.72 37.28
C HIS A 91 -15.14 36.79 36.30
N VAL A 92 -16.28 37.41 36.60
CA VAL A 92 -16.75 38.62 35.91
C VAL A 92 -15.86 39.75 36.38
N GLN A 93 -14.86 40.09 35.56
CA GLN A 93 -14.04 41.26 35.82
C GLN A 93 -14.72 42.48 35.20
N HIS A 94 -15.10 43.42 36.07
CA HIS A 94 -15.62 44.71 35.63
C HIS A 94 -14.56 45.50 34.86
N GLU A 95 -15.08 46.39 34.04
CA GLU A 95 -14.41 47.54 33.42
C GLU A 95 -13.29 48.15 34.28
N LEU A 96 -12.10 48.29 33.71
CA LEU A 96 -11.48 49.61 33.45
C LEU A 96 -10.21 49.45 32.59
N THR A 97 -9.97 50.48 31.79
CA THR A 97 -8.73 50.82 31.06
C THR A 97 -7.42 50.26 31.61
N HIS A 98 -6.64 49.57 30.77
CA HIS A 98 -5.25 49.94 30.44
C HIS A 98 -4.69 49.08 29.28
N THR A 99 -3.80 49.66 28.48
CA THR A 99 -3.22 49.04 27.27
C THR A 99 -2.18 47.98 27.61
N THR A 100 -2.45 46.72 27.22
CA THR A 100 -1.39 45.70 27.09
C THR A 100 -1.59 44.95 25.77
N GLN A 101 -0.58 44.98 24.90
CA GLN A 101 -0.60 44.29 23.62
C GLN A 101 -0.50 42.77 23.85
N HIS A 102 -1.63 42.07 23.86
CA HIS A 102 -1.62 40.61 23.80
C HIS A 102 -1.22 40.15 22.40
N ALA A 103 0.07 39.85 22.22
CA ALA A 103 0.56 39.16 21.04
C ALA A 103 -0.23 37.85 20.83
N PRO A 104 -0.76 37.57 19.63
CA PRO A 104 -1.59 36.40 19.40
C PRO A 104 -0.78 35.12 19.60
N VAL A 105 -1.18 34.29 20.57
CA VAL A 105 -0.57 32.99 20.81
C VAL A 105 -0.75 32.12 19.56
N VAL A 106 0.34 31.96 18.81
CA VAL A 106 0.38 31.15 17.59
C VAL A 106 0.10 29.70 17.97
N LYS A 107 -1.06 29.19 17.52
CA LYS A 107 -1.41 27.77 17.68
C LYS A 107 -0.33 26.92 17.02
N GLN A 108 0.18 25.89 17.70
CA GLN A 108 1.31 25.08 17.23
C GLN A 108 1.10 24.45 15.83
N THR A 109 -0.13 24.32 15.36
CA THR A 109 -0.46 23.89 13.99
C THR A 109 -0.09 24.89 12.90
N ALA A 110 0.17 26.16 13.23
CA ALA A 110 0.67 27.18 12.30
C ALA A 110 2.21 27.24 12.25
N ALA A 111 2.92 26.59 13.18
CA ALA A 111 4.38 26.61 13.25
C ALA A 111 5.05 25.64 12.27
N HIS A 112 4.34 24.58 11.82
CA HIS A 112 4.92 23.55 10.95
C HIS A 112 4.42 23.66 9.50
N VAL A 113 4.97 24.62 8.75
CA VAL A 113 4.81 24.65 7.29
C VAL A 113 5.74 23.61 6.67
N ASP A 114 5.16 22.60 6.01
CA ASP A 114 5.90 21.63 5.21
C ASP A 114 6.76 22.33 4.15
N ALA A 115 8.09 22.19 4.24
CA ALA A 115 9.05 22.84 3.36
C ALA A 115 8.87 22.44 1.88
N ALA A 116 8.48 21.19 1.60
CA ALA A 116 8.19 20.75 0.23
C ALA A 116 6.91 21.41 -0.32
N ARG A 117 5.94 21.71 0.55
CA ARG A 117 4.73 22.47 0.20
C ARG A 117 5.04 23.96 0.00
N LEU A 118 5.96 24.54 0.78
CA LEU A 118 6.40 25.93 0.64
C LEU A 118 7.16 26.14 -0.68
N HIS A 119 8.16 25.31 -0.98
CA HIS A 119 8.89 25.38 -2.26
C HIS A 119 7.94 25.23 -3.45
N ARG A 120 6.98 24.30 -3.40
CA ARG A 120 5.97 24.15 -4.44
C ARG A 120 5.09 25.39 -4.59
N ALA A 121 4.69 26.03 -3.50
CA ALA A 121 3.86 27.23 -3.54
C ALA A 121 4.61 28.46 -4.10
N GLN A 122 5.94 28.52 -3.94
CA GLN A 122 6.79 29.55 -4.56
C GLN A 122 7.00 29.32 -6.06
N GLN A 123 7.06 28.05 -6.50
CA GLN A 123 7.31 27.66 -7.89
C GLN A 123 6.04 27.57 -8.77
N VAL A 124 4.84 27.77 -8.22
CA VAL A 124 3.61 27.83 -9.01
C VAL A 124 3.48 29.20 -9.68
N GLU A 125 3.50 29.19 -11.01
CA GLU A 125 3.20 30.33 -11.86
C GLU A 125 1.80 30.90 -11.55
N LYS A 126 1.71 32.22 -11.39
CA LYS A 126 0.48 32.92 -10.98
C LYS A 126 -0.05 33.73 -12.14
N ASP A 127 -1.30 33.48 -12.50
CA ASP A 127 -1.99 34.17 -13.58
C ASP A 127 -2.14 35.68 -13.29
N HIS A 128 -1.66 36.49 -14.23
CA HIS A 128 -1.67 37.96 -14.21
C HIS A 128 -3.09 38.56 -14.21
N GLN A 129 -4.10 37.80 -14.65
CA GLN A 129 -5.50 38.23 -14.63
C GLN A 129 -6.15 38.12 -13.25
N VAL A 130 -5.54 37.37 -12.31
CA VAL A 130 -6.10 37.12 -10.98
C VAL A 130 -5.67 38.21 -9.99
N ARG A 131 -6.51 39.25 -9.88
CA ARG A 131 -6.37 40.42 -8.97
C ARG A 131 -6.01 40.13 -7.50
N ARG A 132 -6.10 38.88 -7.03
CA ARG A 132 -5.73 38.48 -5.65
C ARG A 132 -4.23 38.25 -5.46
N PHE A 133 -3.44 38.11 -6.53
CA PHE A 133 -2.00 37.82 -6.44
C PHE A 133 -1.11 39.07 -6.55
N HIS A 134 -1.71 40.24 -6.77
CA HIS A 134 -1.00 41.51 -6.94
C HIS A 134 -1.70 42.55 -6.06
N SER A 135 -0.97 43.21 -5.16
CA SER A 135 -1.51 44.39 -4.49
C SER A 135 -1.70 45.49 -5.54
N PRO A 136 -2.88 46.16 -5.61
CA PRO A 136 -3.03 47.29 -6.51
C PRO A 136 -2.05 48.40 -6.11
N ALA A 137 -1.47 49.07 -7.10
CA ALA A 137 -0.65 50.26 -6.86
C ALA A 137 -1.50 51.31 -6.10
N PRO A 138 -0.92 52.05 -5.13
CA PRO A 138 -1.66 53.02 -4.35
C PRO A 138 -2.20 54.12 -5.28
N ILE A 139 -3.52 54.18 -5.42
CA ILE A 139 -4.21 55.24 -6.14
C ILE A 139 -4.25 56.46 -5.20
N PRO A 140 -3.64 57.61 -5.56
CA PRO A 140 -3.77 58.83 -4.77
C PRO A 140 -5.21 59.33 -4.88
N VAL A 141 -6.01 59.10 -3.83
CA VAL A 141 -7.36 59.64 -3.70
C VAL A 141 -7.28 61.07 -3.19
N THR A 142 -7.48 62.04 -4.08
CA THR A 142 -7.71 63.44 -3.69
C THR A 142 -9.19 63.61 -3.40
N PHE A 143 -9.52 63.84 -2.12
CA PHE A 143 -10.89 64.17 -1.73
C PHE A 143 -11.12 65.67 -1.96
N THR A 144 -12.12 66.00 -2.79
CA THR A 144 -12.67 67.35 -2.91
C THR A 144 -14.02 67.38 -2.20
N ASP A 145 -14.14 68.16 -1.14
CA ASP A 145 -15.38 68.28 -0.37
C ASP A 145 -16.46 68.98 -1.20
N LEU A 146 -17.62 68.33 -1.31
CA LEU A 146 -18.82 68.88 -1.94
C LEU A 146 -19.74 69.44 -0.86
N ALA A 147 -20.15 70.70 -1.02
CA ALA A 147 -21.02 71.37 -0.06
C ALA A 147 -22.42 70.71 0.00
N VAL A 148 -22.89 70.44 1.22
CA VAL A 148 -24.20 69.84 1.48
C VAL A 148 -25.31 70.87 1.23
N GLN A 149 -26.25 70.54 0.35
CA GLN A 149 -27.45 71.34 0.14
C GLN A 149 -28.53 70.91 1.15
N THR A 150 -29.03 71.86 1.94
CA THR A 150 -30.07 71.61 2.96
C THR A 150 -31.45 71.45 2.35
N SER A 151 -32.22 70.45 2.81
CA SER A 151 -33.60 70.21 2.39
C SER A 151 -34.53 71.40 2.71
N PRO A 152 -35.46 71.78 1.81
CA PRO A 152 -36.51 72.75 2.11
C PRO A 152 -37.54 72.20 3.10
N ASN A 153 -37.98 73.06 4.04
CA ASN A 153 -39.20 72.86 4.83
C ASN A 153 -40.42 73.40 4.05
N ASP A 154 -41.50 72.62 4.01
CA ASP A 154 -42.89 73.13 4.00
C ASP A 154 -43.28 73.48 5.46
N PRO A 155 -44.18 74.47 5.75
CA PRO A 155 -45.60 74.33 5.38
C PRO A 155 -46.50 75.61 5.24
N THR A 156 -47.76 75.37 4.82
CA THR A 156 -49.02 76.05 5.24
C THR A 156 -49.75 77.01 4.27
N GLU A 157 -51.06 76.75 4.14
CA GLU A 157 -52.19 77.29 3.32
C GLU A 157 -53.09 78.24 4.20
N PRO A 158 -53.83 79.29 3.72
CA PRO A 158 -54.91 79.21 2.69
C PRO A 158 -55.29 80.50 1.88
N ALA A 159 -56.43 80.43 1.15
CA ALA A 159 -57.33 81.51 0.63
C ALA A 159 -56.84 82.34 -0.59
N ASP A 160 -57.66 82.71 -1.61
CA ASP A 160 -59.13 82.69 -1.82
C ASP A 160 -59.46 82.71 -3.38
N PRO A 161 -60.69 82.93 -3.92
CA PRO A 161 -61.56 81.91 -4.53
C PRO A 161 -61.72 81.95 -6.08
N ALA A 162 -62.45 80.96 -6.64
CA ALA A 162 -62.74 80.76 -8.08
C ALA A 162 -63.86 81.67 -8.65
N PRO A 163 -63.98 81.83 -9.99
CA PRO A 163 -64.61 80.81 -10.89
C PRO A 163 -63.83 80.64 -12.25
N ASP A 164 -64.24 79.91 -13.31
CA ASP A 164 -65.50 79.20 -13.65
C ASP A 164 -65.32 78.00 -14.66
N ILE A 165 -66.46 77.39 -15.02
CA ILE A 165 -66.86 76.28 -15.93
C ILE A 165 -66.67 76.63 -17.45
N PRO A 166 -66.33 75.72 -18.42
CA PRO A 166 -67.01 74.43 -18.67
C PRO A 166 -66.22 73.18 -19.19
N PRO A 167 -66.71 71.94 -18.91
CA PRO A 167 -66.61 70.74 -19.78
C PRO A 167 -67.79 70.68 -20.79
N PRO A 168 -67.78 69.92 -21.94
CA PRO A 168 -67.41 68.49 -22.03
C PRO A 168 -66.87 67.94 -23.38
N ALA A 169 -66.35 66.69 -23.39
CA ALA A 169 -66.41 65.75 -24.55
C ALA A 169 -66.02 64.31 -24.14
N PRO A 170 -66.79 63.25 -24.51
CA PRO A 170 -66.47 61.85 -24.19
C PRO A 170 -65.88 61.03 -25.38
N ILE A 171 -64.86 60.21 -25.08
CA ILE A 171 -64.38 58.90 -25.65
C ILE A 171 -64.61 58.56 -27.15
N PRO A 172 -63.63 57.90 -27.83
CA PRO A 172 -63.66 56.42 -27.86
C PRO A 172 -62.29 55.69 -27.86
N ASP A 173 -62.26 54.60 -27.08
CA ASP A 173 -61.55 53.32 -27.28
C ASP A 173 -60.06 53.27 -27.65
N GLU A 174 -59.22 53.07 -26.63
CA GLU A 174 -57.88 52.52 -26.81
C GLU A 174 -57.92 51.07 -27.34
N LYS A 175 -57.16 50.81 -28.39
CA LYS A 175 -56.95 49.45 -28.94
C LYS A 175 -56.34 48.54 -27.87
N GLN A 176 -57.10 47.52 -27.46
CA GLN A 176 -56.60 46.45 -26.60
C GLN A 176 -55.34 45.81 -27.21
N LYS A 177 -54.22 45.95 -26.50
CA LYS A 177 -52.97 45.24 -26.83
C LYS A 177 -53.22 43.73 -26.76
N GLN A 178 -52.85 43.04 -27.84
CA GLN A 178 -52.75 41.59 -27.86
C GLN A 178 -51.83 41.13 -26.73
N GLN A 179 -52.34 40.31 -25.81
CA GLN A 179 -51.50 39.66 -24.81
C GLN A 179 -50.57 38.66 -25.53
N PRO A 180 -49.26 38.63 -25.22
CA PRO A 180 -48.38 37.62 -25.77
C PRO A 180 -48.79 36.24 -25.23
N HIS A 181 -48.69 35.21 -26.08
CA HIS A 181 -48.92 33.83 -25.68
C HIS A 181 -48.09 33.46 -24.45
N ASP A 182 -48.70 32.64 -23.59
CA ASP A 182 -48.23 32.39 -22.24
C ASP A 182 -46.82 31.77 -22.21
N MET A 183 -45.84 32.60 -21.84
CA MET A 183 -44.44 32.20 -21.67
C MET A 183 -44.30 31.08 -20.64
N PHE A 184 -45.23 30.96 -19.68
CA PHE A 184 -45.24 29.89 -18.70
C PHE A 184 -45.73 28.57 -19.30
N GLU A 185 -46.76 28.56 -20.16
CA GLU A 185 -47.16 27.34 -20.90
C GLU A 185 -46.02 26.85 -21.79
N GLN A 186 -45.36 27.75 -22.53
CA GLN A 186 -44.22 27.38 -23.37
C GLN A 186 -43.02 26.88 -22.53
N ALA A 187 -42.79 27.43 -21.34
CA ALA A 187 -41.76 26.93 -20.42
C ALA A 187 -42.12 25.55 -19.83
N ILE A 188 -43.38 25.30 -19.49
CA ILE A 188 -43.87 24.02 -18.97
C ILE A 188 -43.82 22.93 -20.05
N ALA A 189 -44.25 23.23 -21.28
CA ALA A 189 -44.20 22.29 -22.40
C ALA A 189 -42.75 21.92 -22.79
N ASN A 190 -41.80 22.86 -22.67
CA ASN A 190 -40.38 22.62 -22.94
C ASN A 190 -39.60 22.09 -21.72
N ALA A 191 -40.24 21.86 -20.56
CA ALA A 191 -39.61 21.35 -19.34
C ALA A 191 -39.32 19.83 -19.42
N THR A 192 -38.44 19.44 -20.36
CA THR A 192 -38.02 18.04 -20.60
C THR A 192 -37.14 17.45 -19.49
N HIS A 193 -37.01 18.12 -18.34
CA HIS A 193 -36.13 17.73 -17.24
C HIS A 193 -36.89 17.06 -16.08
N TYR A 194 -37.70 16.05 -16.38
CA TYR A 194 -38.02 15.04 -15.38
C TYR A 194 -36.82 14.11 -15.25
N VAL A 195 -36.01 14.30 -14.20
CA VAL A 195 -34.97 13.33 -13.87
C VAL A 195 -35.67 12.05 -13.48
N ASP A 196 -35.55 10.98 -14.28
CA ASP A 196 -35.93 9.65 -13.80
C ASP A 196 -34.96 9.24 -12.70
N ILE A 197 -35.39 9.53 -11.46
CA ILE A 197 -34.67 9.23 -10.22
C ILE A 197 -34.51 7.72 -10.06
N ALA A 198 -35.46 6.91 -10.56
CA ALA A 198 -35.39 5.46 -10.50
C ALA A 198 -34.33 4.90 -11.47
N ALA A 199 -34.30 5.38 -12.72
CA ALA A 199 -33.25 5.01 -13.69
C ALA A 199 -31.85 5.45 -13.22
N HIS A 200 -31.70 6.67 -12.69
CA HIS A 200 -30.43 7.14 -12.14
C HIS A 200 -29.97 6.29 -10.94
N LYS A 201 -30.87 5.98 -10.00
CA LYS A 201 -30.59 5.08 -8.87
C LYS A 201 -30.25 3.66 -9.35
N ALA A 202 -30.92 3.15 -10.37
CA ALA A 202 -30.64 1.82 -10.94
C ALA A 202 -29.26 1.77 -11.61
N HIS A 203 -28.88 2.79 -12.38
CA HIS A 203 -27.56 2.88 -13.00
C HIS A 203 -26.44 3.01 -11.96
N PHE A 204 -26.64 3.85 -10.93
CA PHE A 204 -25.69 3.95 -9.81
C PHE A 204 -25.53 2.63 -9.06
N ARG A 205 -26.62 1.91 -8.76
CA ARG A 205 -26.58 0.58 -8.11
C ARG A 205 -25.87 -0.46 -8.98
N LYS A 206 -26.07 -0.46 -10.31
CA LYS A 206 -25.33 -1.33 -11.25
C LYS A 206 -23.82 -1.02 -11.22
N LYS A 207 -23.44 0.26 -11.26
CA LYS A 207 -22.03 0.68 -11.19
C LYS A 207 -21.39 0.32 -9.85
N ALA A 208 -22.06 0.59 -8.73
CA ALA A 208 -21.60 0.23 -7.39
C ALA A 208 -21.41 -1.30 -7.24
N ARG A 209 -22.38 -2.11 -7.68
CA ARG A 209 -22.25 -3.59 -7.69
C ARG A 209 -21.05 -4.08 -8.50
N ARG A 210 -20.79 -3.48 -9.67
CA ARG A 210 -19.59 -3.81 -10.49
C ARG A 210 -18.28 -3.45 -9.77
N HIS A 211 -18.20 -2.30 -9.10
CA HIS A 211 -17.02 -1.93 -8.32
C HIS A 211 -16.81 -2.84 -7.10
N VAL A 212 -17.88 -3.20 -6.37
CA VAL A 212 -17.80 -4.15 -5.25
C VAL A 212 -17.36 -5.53 -5.75
N ALA A 213 -17.93 -6.04 -6.85
CA ALA A 213 -17.54 -7.32 -7.43
C ALA A 213 -16.08 -7.33 -7.93
N ALA A 214 -15.60 -6.23 -8.53
CA ALA A 214 -14.21 -6.10 -8.93
C ALA A 214 -13.25 -6.03 -7.73
N MET A 215 -13.64 -5.33 -6.65
CA MET A 215 -12.86 -5.30 -5.41
C MET A 215 -12.82 -6.66 -4.71
N SER A 216 -13.95 -7.37 -4.61
CA SER A 216 -13.99 -8.71 -4.02
C SER A 216 -13.20 -9.72 -4.85
N ALA A 217 -13.30 -9.67 -6.18
CA ALA A 217 -12.48 -10.50 -7.06
C ALA A 217 -10.98 -10.22 -6.86
N GLY A 218 -10.58 -8.94 -6.77
CA GLY A 218 -9.18 -8.58 -6.49
C GLY A 218 -8.66 -9.08 -5.14
N ILE A 219 -9.49 -9.00 -4.09
CA ILE A 219 -9.14 -9.54 -2.76
C ILE A 219 -9.01 -11.06 -2.80
N VAL A 220 -9.96 -11.77 -3.42
CA VAL A 220 -9.90 -13.23 -3.58
C VAL A 220 -8.68 -13.65 -4.41
N SER A 221 -8.35 -12.94 -5.49
CA SER A 221 -7.14 -13.19 -6.27
C SER A 221 -5.87 -12.97 -5.45
N LEU A 222 -5.79 -11.93 -4.63
CA LEU A 222 -4.67 -11.70 -3.71
C LEU A 222 -4.54 -12.82 -2.67
N LEU A 223 -5.65 -13.30 -2.10
CA LEU A 223 -5.65 -14.42 -1.16
C LEU A 223 -5.25 -15.74 -1.83
N LEU A 224 -5.71 -16.00 -3.05
CA LEU A 224 -5.32 -17.19 -3.82
C LEU A 224 -3.85 -17.15 -4.21
N ILE A 225 -3.32 -16.00 -4.65
CA ILE A 225 -1.89 -15.84 -4.97
C ILE A 225 -1.04 -15.97 -3.71
N GLY A 226 -1.41 -15.30 -2.61
CA GLY A 226 -0.69 -15.39 -1.35
C GLY A 226 -0.72 -16.80 -0.76
N GLY A 227 -1.89 -17.45 -0.77
CA GLY A 227 -2.08 -18.83 -0.31
C GLY A 227 -1.34 -19.84 -1.18
N PHE A 228 -1.35 -19.68 -2.51
CA PHE A 228 -0.58 -20.53 -3.43
C PHE A 228 0.92 -20.35 -3.26
N LEU A 229 1.42 -19.12 -3.11
CA LEU A 229 2.84 -18.86 -2.85
C LEU A 229 3.29 -19.41 -1.50
N ALA A 230 2.45 -19.34 -0.46
CA ALA A 230 2.71 -19.98 0.82
C ALA A 230 2.71 -21.52 0.70
N TYR A 231 1.73 -22.09 0.00
CA TYR A 231 1.63 -23.54 -0.24
C TYR A 231 2.81 -24.10 -1.06
N ALA A 232 3.23 -23.39 -2.11
CA ALA A 232 4.37 -23.78 -2.93
C ALA A 232 5.73 -23.69 -2.19
N ASN A 233 5.79 -23.03 -1.04
CA ASN A 233 7.03 -22.76 -0.29
C ASN A 233 6.92 -23.17 1.20
N ILE A 234 6.02 -24.12 1.54
CA ILE A 234 5.73 -24.55 2.93
C ILE A 234 6.99 -24.73 3.79
N PRO A 235 8.05 -25.46 3.36
CA PRO A 235 9.24 -25.64 4.18
C PRO A 235 9.89 -24.32 4.60
N SER A 236 10.07 -23.37 3.67
CA SER A 236 10.67 -22.07 3.97
C SER A 236 9.81 -21.18 4.88
N VAL A 237 8.49 -21.38 4.87
CA VAL A 237 7.55 -20.67 5.76
C VAL A 237 7.59 -21.29 7.15
N GLN A 238 7.60 -22.62 7.26
CA GLN A 238 7.75 -23.32 8.54
C GLN A 238 9.05 -22.92 9.24
N VAL A 239 10.18 -22.87 8.53
CA VAL A 239 11.46 -22.41 9.09
C VAL A 239 11.39 -20.97 9.59
N ARG A 240 10.77 -20.06 8.85
CA ARG A 240 10.60 -18.67 9.30
C ARG A 240 9.73 -18.56 10.54
N VAL A 241 8.67 -19.35 10.65
CA VAL A 241 7.81 -19.39 11.84
C VAL A 241 8.57 -20.00 13.02
N ALA A 242 9.24 -21.14 12.83
CA ALA A 242 10.08 -21.79 13.83
C ALA A 242 11.18 -20.85 14.33
N GLY A 243 11.89 -20.15 13.45
CA GLY A 243 12.92 -19.18 13.81
C GLY A 243 12.39 -17.94 14.52
N VAL A 244 11.18 -17.46 14.19
CA VAL A 244 10.52 -16.39 14.97
C VAL A 244 10.13 -16.86 16.37
N VAL A 245 9.68 -18.12 16.52
CA VAL A 245 9.37 -18.71 17.84
C VAL A 245 10.64 -18.98 18.66
N ALA A 246 11.72 -19.43 18.02
CA ALA A 246 13.00 -19.74 18.63
C ALA A 246 13.93 -18.52 18.81
N GLY A 247 13.59 -17.36 18.23
CA GLY A 247 14.49 -16.20 18.20
C GLY A 247 15.75 -16.37 17.32
N VAL A 248 15.80 -17.41 16.48
CA VAL A 248 16.93 -17.73 15.60
C VAL A 248 16.62 -17.28 14.16
N SER A 249 17.44 -16.39 13.61
CA SER A 249 17.27 -15.90 12.23
C SER A 249 18.09 -16.73 11.24
N THR A 250 17.51 -17.83 10.75
CA THR A 250 18.15 -18.78 9.83
C THR A 250 17.42 -18.91 8.47
N ARG A 251 17.98 -19.73 7.58
CA ARG A 251 17.35 -20.19 6.32
C ARG A 251 17.24 -21.72 6.38
N LEU A 252 16.32 -22.28 5.59
CA LEU A 252 16.23 -23.74 5.43
C LEU A 252 17.55 -24.25 4.80
N PRO A 253 18.29 -25.17 5.45
CA PRO A 253 19.46 -25.79 4.85
C PRO A 253 19.10 -26.60 3.59
N ASP A 254 19.99 -26.66 2.60
CA ASP A 254 19.79 -27.54 1.43
C ASP A 254 20.17 -28.99 1.78
N PHE A 255 19.27 -29.65 2.51
CA PHE A 255 19.38 -31.06 2.85
C PHE A 255 19.52 -31.96 1.61
N ARG A 256 18.95 -31.57 0.45
CA ARG A 256 19.04 -32.37 -0.79
C ARG A 256 20.43 -32.33 -1.39
N ALA A 257 21.10 -31.18 -1.36
CA ALA A 257 22.51 -31.07 -1.74
C ALA A 257 23.42 -31.94 -0.84
N ALA A 258 23.03 -32.16 0.42
CA ALA A 258 23.72 -33.07 1.35
C ALA A 258 23.26 -34.55 1.25
N GLY A 259 22.39 -34.91 0.30
CA GLY A 259 21.92 -36.29 0.09
C GLY A 259 20.78 -36.74 1.03
N PHE A 260 20.09 -35.80 1.68
CA PHE A 260 18.99 -36.05 2.60
C PHE A 260 17.65 -35.51 2.09
N THR A 261 16.55 -36.06 2.60
CA THR A 261 15.20 -35.55 2.39
C THR A 261 14.71 -34.84 3.64
N TYR A 262 14.34 -33.57 3.52
CA TYR A 262 13.66 -32.80 4.56
C TYR A 262 12.27 -33.39 4.86
N ASP A 263 11.95 -33.57 6.14
CA ASP A 263 10.64 -33.99 6.62
C ASP A 263 9.89 -32.83 7.29
N SER A 264 10.44 -32.30 8.40
CA SER A 264 9.74 -31.32 9.23
C SER A 264 10.69 -30.37 9.97
N VAL A 265 10.14 -29.25 10.44
CA VAL A 265 10.86 -28.29 11.31
C VAL A 265 9.95 -27.81 12.44
N SER A 266 10.50 -27.71 13.64
CA SER A 266 9.86 -27.10 14.81
C SER A 266 10.78 -26.02 15.41
N GLY A 267 10.18 -25.10 16.18
CA GLY A 267 10.91 -24.10 16.95
C GLY A 267 10.40 -24.06 18.37
N GLU A 268 11.26 -24.30 19.35
CA GLU A 268 10.93 -24.32 20.78
C GLU A 268 12.20 -24.06 21.61
N ASN A 269 12.07 -23.47 22.80
CA ASN A 269 13.17 -23.33 23.78
C ASN A 269 14.47 -22.74 23.18
N GLU A 270 14.32 -21.63 22.46
CA GLU A 270 15.41 -20.90 21.76
C GLU A 270 16.16 -21.71 20.68
N ARG A 271 15.57 -22.80 20.21
CA ARG A 271 16.14 -23.73 19.23
C ARG A 271 15.20 -23.99 18.06
N ILE A 272 15.77 -24.18 16.87
CA ILE A 272 15.08 -24.77 15.73
C ILE A 272 15.55 -26.22 15.62
N VAL A 273 14.62 -27.15 15.42
CA VAL A 273 14.92 -28.57 15.19
C VAL A 273 14.39 -28.96 13.82
N TYR A 274 15.29 -29.35 12.92
CA TYR A 274 14.97 -29.93 11.63
C TYR A 274 15.03 -31.44 11.72
N ASN A 275 13.97 -32.12 11.31
CA ASN A 275 13.97 -33.55 11.05
C ASN A 275 14.16 -33.79 9.55
N PHE A 276 15.08 -34.68 9.22
CA PHE A 276 15.36 -35.11 7.86
C PHE A 276 15.76 -36.59 7.86
N HIS A 277 15.78 -37.23 6.70
CA HIS A 277 16.12 -38.65 6.62
C HIS A 277 16.96 -38.97 5.38
N SER A 278 17.71 -40.06 5.45
CA SER A 278 18.28 -40.75 4.29
C SER A 278 17.33 -41.88 3.85
N GLU A 279 17.77 -42.75 2.94
CA GLU A 279 17.08 -44.01 2.66
C GLU A 279 17.16 -45.02 3.82
N LEU A 280 18.12 -44.86 4.74
CA LEU A 280 18.45 -45.84 5.77
C LEU A 280 17.96 -45.44 7.18
N ALA A 281 17.91 -44.15 7.50
CA ALA A 281 17.62 -43.66 8.85
C ALA A 281 17.13 -42.20 8.90
N PRO A 282 16.42 -41.80 9.98
CA PRO A 282 16.16 -40.42 10.32
C PRO A 282 17.36 -39.76 11.03
N TYR A 283 17.38 -38.43 10.97
CA TYR A 283 18.40 -37.55 11.52
C TYR A 283 17.77 -36.24 11.99
N GLN A 284 18.48 -35.53 12.87
CA GLN A 284 18.09 -34.21 13.36
C GLN A 284 19.23 -33.21 13.26
N LEU A 285 18.91 -31.97 12.89
CA LEU A 285 19.83 -30.83 12.97
C LEU A 285 19.19 -29.79 13.89
N ILE A 286 19.87 -29.49 14.99
CA ILE A 286 19.43 -28.49 15.96
C ILE A 286 20.25 -27.22 15.74
N GLU A 287 19.57 -26.10 15.57
CA GLU A 287 20.16 -24.76 15.46
C GLU A 287 19.81 -23.93 16.70
N GLN A 288 20.81 -23.31 17.33
CA GLN A 288 20.65 -22.39 18.45
C GLN A 288 21.45 -21.12 18.22
N GLN A 289 20.90 -19.94 18.53
CA GLN A 289 21.67 -18.69 18.50
C GLN A 289 22.80 -18.75 19.54
N THR A 290 24.02 -18.35 19.17
CA THR A 290 25.16 -18.31 20.11
C THR A 290 26.05 -17.10 19.89
N ASN A 291 26.73 -16.67 20.96
CA ASN A 291 27.83 -15.71 20.91
C ASN A 291 29.22 -16.38 20.95
N TRP A 292 29.28 -17.71 21.01
CA TRP A 292 30.52 -18.49 21.01
C TRP A 292 31.07 -18.64 19.60
N ASN A 293 32.40 -18.67 19.47
CA ASN A 293 33.07 -19.27 18.31
C ASN A 293 33.31 -20.78 18.55
N GLY A 294 33.71 -21.53 17.51
CA GLY A 294 33.92 -22.99 17.61
C GLY A 294 34.88 -23.44 18.73
N LYS A 295 35.92 -22.64 19.06
CA LYS A 295 36.82 -22.93 20.18
C LYS A 295 36.12 -22.74 21.53
N GLN A 296 35.39 -21.65 21.71
CA GLN A 296 34.61 -21.39 22.93
C GLN A 296 33.52 -22.46 23.12
N MET A 297 32.80 -22.79 22.06
CA MET A 297 31.79 -23.85 22.06
C MET A 297 32.40 -25.16 22.56
N ILE A 298 33.48 -25.66 21.94
CA ILE A 298 34.05 -26.95 22.35
C ILE A 298 34.60 -26.94 23.79
N HIS A 299 35.12 -25.80 24.27
CA HIS A 299 35.52 -25.65 25.68
C HIS A 299 34.34 -25.78 26.66
N HIS A 300 33.11 -25.47 26.25
CA HIS A 300 31.92 -25.59 27.09
C HIS A 300 31.20 -26.95 26.96
N VAL A 301 31.28 -27.61 25.79
CA VAL A 301 30.49 -28.83 25.52
C VAL A 301 31.30 -30.14 25.49
N SER A 302 32.63 -30.09 25.42
CA SER A 302 33.45 -31.31 25.47
C SER A 302 33.77 -31.77 26.88
N SER A 303 34.02 -33.07 27.01
CA SER A 303 34.59 -33.68 28.20
C SER A 303 35.90 -34.38 27.86
N VAL A 304 36.71 -34.64 28.89
CA VAL A 304 37.98 -35.35 28.74
C VAL A 304 37.74 -36.79 29.19
N ALA A 305 38.09 -37.76 28.33
CA ALA A 305 38.02 -39.16 28.69
C ALA A 305 39.07 -39.51 29.76
N ALA A 306 38.90 -40.63 30.46
CA ALA A 306 39.80 -41.04 31.55
C ALA A 306 41.29 -41.17 31.16
N ASN A 307 41.60 -41.23 29.86
CA ASN A 307 42.96 -41.26 29.30
C ASN A 307 43.54 -39.84 29.03
N GLY A 308 42.89 -38.77 29.48
CA GLY A 308 43.33 -37.39 29.26
C GLY A 308 43.12 -36.84 27.86
N ARG A 309 42.49 -37.59 26.94
CA ARG A 309 42.21 -37.14 25.57
C ARG A 309 40.81 -36.52 25.46
N PRO A 310 40.60 -35.53 24.58
CA PRO A 310 39.27 -35.00 24.31
C PRO A 310 38.35 -36.09 23.76
N ASN A 311 37.07 -36.09 24.16
CA ASN A 311 36.08 -37.07 23.73
C ASN A 311 35.52 -36.82 22.30
N TYR A 312 36.29 -36.17 21.43
CA TYR A 312 35.87 -35.80 20.08
C TYR A 312 37.00 -35.94 19.06
N THR A 313 36.63 -36.10 17.79
CA THR A 313 37.52 -35.90 16.64
C THR A 313 37.20 -34.59 15.93
N GLN A 314 38.16 -34.06 15.19
CA GLN A 314 38.01 -32.79 14.45
C GLN A 314 37.93 -33.06 12.95
N LEU A 315 36.99 -32.41 12.28
CA LEU A 315 36.75 -32.48 10.85
C LEU A 315 36.64 -31.06 10.31
N THR A 316 37.39 -30.73 9.26
CA THR A 316 37.28 -29.41 8.59
C THR A 316 36.33 -29.50 7.40
N ALA A 317 35.39 -28.56 7.32
CA ALA A 317 34.46 -28.37 6.21
C ALA A 317 34.54 -26.91 5.76
N GLY A 318 35.15 -26.67 4.59
CA GLY A 318 35.51 -25.32 4.14
C GLY A 318 36.41 -24.60 5.16
N ASN A 319 35.91 -23.50 5.73
CA ASN A 319 36.57 -22.73 6.79
C ASN A 319 36.01 -23.01 8.21
N ILE A 320 35.07 -23.94 8.33
CA ILE A 320 34.41 -24.30 9.60
C ILE A 320 35.07 -25.54 10.20
N MET A 321 35.34 -25.48 11.51
CA MET A 321 35.79 -26.62 12.29
C MET A 321 34.57 -27.34 12.90
N VAL A 322 34.43 -28.61 12.56
CA VAL A 322 33.40 -29.51 13.07
C VAL A 322 34.03 -30.44 14.11
N TYR A 323 33.28 -30.71 15.18
CA TYR A 323 33.66 -31.58 16.27
C TYR A 323 32.71 -32.77 16.30
N LYS A 324 33.22 -33.98 16.03
CA LYS A 324 32.45 -35.23 16.07
C LYS A 324 32.68 -35.91 17.42
N PHE A 325 31.63 -36.03 18.24
CA PHE A 325 31.70 -36.75 19.53
C PHE A 325 31.48 -38.26 19.37
N SER A 326 30.78 -38.65 18.31
CA SER A 326 30.61 -40.03 17.84
C SER A 326 30.46 -40.02 16.32
N ASP A 327 30.31 -41.18 15.70
CA ASP A 327 29.93 -41.26 14.29
C ASP A 327 28.49 -40.81 14.03
N THR A 328 27.65 -40.72 15.08
CA THR A 328 26.24 -40.33 15.01
C THR A 328 25.97 -38.88 15.45
N HIS A 329 26.93 -38.20 16.07
CA HIS A 329 26.74 -36.87 16.65
C HIS A 329 27.94 -35.95 16.34
N ALA A 330 27.63 -34.82 15.69
CA ALA A 330 28.61 -33.82 15.28
C ALA A 330 28.09 -32.40 15.53
N THR A 331 29.00 -31.46 15.82
CA THR A 331 28.63 -30.08 16.13
C THR A 331 29.63 -29.05 15.58
N TRP A 332 29.13 -27.88 15.20
CA TRP A 332 29.93 -26.77 14.69
C TRP A 332 29.25 -25.43 15.01
N VAL A 333 29.99 -24.34 14.81
CA VAL A 333 29.43 -22.98 14.82
C VAL A 333 29.69 -22.32 13.47
N LYS A 334 28.66 -21.73 12.89
CA LYS A 334 28.72 -20.94 11.65
C LYS A 334 27.83 -19.70 11.82
N ASP A 335 28.33 -18.53 11.44
CA ASP A 335 27.59 -17.25 11.40
C ASP A 335 26.80 -16.87 12.68
N GLY A 336 27.29 -17.28 13.86
CA GLY A 336 26.63 -17.01 15.16
C GLY A 336 25.49 -17.97 15.51
N ILE A 337 25.38 -19.09 14.79
CA ILE A 337 24.47 -20.20 15.06
C ILE A 337 25.31 -21.43 15.44
N TRP A 338 24.92 -22.08 16.53
CA TRP A 338 25.45 -23.36 17.00
C TRP A 338 24.59 -24.48 16.42
N TYR A 339 25.23 -25.37 15.66
CA TYR A 339 24.61 -26.50 14.98
C TYR A 339 24.96 -27.81 15.68
N GLN A 340 23.99 -28.69 15.89
CA GLN A 340 24.19 -30.03 16.43
C GLN A 340 23.44 -31.06 15.57
N ALA A 341 24.18 -31.83 14.79
CA ALA A 341 23.66 -32.93 13.98
C ALA A 341 23.65 -34.24 14.80
N HIS A 342 22.53 -34.95 14.72
CA HIS A 342 22.28 -36.23 15.38
C HIS A 342 21.70 -37.23 14.37
N GLY A 343 21.99 -38.52 14.53
CA GLY A 343 21.43 -39.58 13.70
C GLY A 343 21.32 -40.92 14.41
N ASP A 344 20.36 -41.75 13.98
CA ASP A 344 20.23 -43.14 14.43
C ASP A 344 21.25 -44.06 13.72
N GLN A 345 21.92 -43.56 12.68
CA GLN A 345 22.98 -44.23 11.94
C GLN A 345 24.19 -43.29 11.74
N PRO A 346 25.40 -43.83 11.48
CA PRO A 346 26.59 -43.03 11.23
C PRO A 346 26.40 -41.96 10.15
N LEU A 347 26.80 -40.74 10.45
CA LEU A 347 26.97 -39.64 9.51
C LEU A 347 28.39 -39.71 8.92
N SER A 348 28.50 -39.89 7.61
CA SER A 348 29.81 -39.88 6.94
C SER A 348 30.43 -38.48 6.97
N ASP A 349 31.76 -38.40 6.90
CA ASP A 349 32.45 -37.12 6.88
C ASP A 349 32.01 -36.24 5.69
N ASP A 350 31.66 -36.83 4.55
CA ASP A 350 31.16 -36.11 3.37
C ASP A 350 29.73 -35.58 3.58
N GLN A 351 28.85 -36.35 4.23
CA GLN A 351 27.53 -35.86 4.64
C GLN A 351 27.64 -34.70 5.62
N ILE A 352 28.56 -34.78 6.58
CA ILE A 352 28.80 -33.70 7.56
C ILE A 352 29.35 -32.45 6.86
N ARG A 353 30.33 -32.59 5.96
CA ARG A 353 30.83 -31.47 5.14
C ARG A 353 29.71 -30.82 4.33
N ALA A 354 28.90 -31.61 3.64
CA ALA A 354 27.81 -31.11 2.83
C ALA A 354 26.73 -30.41 3.68
N LEU A 355 26.40 -30.92 4.87
CA LEU A 355 25.49 -30.23 5.80
C LEU A 355 26.04 -28.86 6.23
N VAL A 356 27.34 -28.77 6.56
CA VAL A 356 28.00 -27.51 6.98
C VAL A 356 28.10 -26.49 5.83
N GLU A 357 28.30 -26.96 4.60
CA GLU A 357 28.36 -26.10 3.41
C GLU A 357 26.97 -25.56 3.03
N ASN A 358 25.92 -26.37 3.21
CA ASN A 358 24.54 -26.07 2.79
C ASN A 358 23.60 -25.55 3.90
N SER A 359 24.08 -25.41 5.14
CA SER A 359 23.43 -24.66 6.23
C SER A 359 23.78 -23.18 6.23
#